data_AF-A0A3R9AVN5-F1
#
_entry.id   AF-A0A3R9AVN5-F1
#
_cell.length_a   1.000
_cell.length_b   1.000
_cell.length_c   1.000
_cell.angle_alpha   90.00
_cell.angle_beta   90.00
_cell.angle_gamma   90.00
#
_symmetry.space_group_name_H-M   'P 1'
#
loop_
_entity.id
_entity.type
_entity.pdbx_description
1 polymer ?
#
loop_
_entity_poly.entity_id
_entity_poly.type
_entity_poly.pdbx_seq_one_letter_code
_entity_poly.pdbx_strand_id
1 'polypeptide(L)'
;MDYSPIAAGFKGLLPENASGVSCTDKDAMIVDACVGRLKQKRPDEYALLVDHYIKDISKRALGRKLKLSEGMIRIKFQMAEGFIDGCPAMLDVHLEMDN
;
A
#
# COMPACT_ATOMS: atom_id res chain seq x y z
N MET A 1 -33.66 4.02 -4.28
CA MET A 1 -33.88 2.63 -4.72
C MET A 1 -32.51 2.11 -5.14
N ASP A 2 -31.75 1.65 -4.17
CA ASP A 2 -30.36 1.23 -4.36
C ASP A 2 -30.35 -0.26 -4.68
N TYR A 3 -30.35 -0.57 -5.98
CA TYR A 3 -30.20 -1.95 -6.44
C TYR A 3 -28.77 -2.40 -6.17
N SER A 4 -28.62 -3.58 -5.56
CA SER A 4 -27.32 -4.21 -5.44
C SER A 4 -26.73 -4.43 -6.84
N PRO A 5 -25.46 -4.09 -7.09
CA PRO A 5 -24.80 -4.37 -8.37
C PRO A 5 -24.60 -5.88 -8.62
N ILE A 6 -24.90 -6.71 -7.61
CA ILE A 6 -24.81 -8.16 -7.68
C ILE A 6 -26.15 -8.72 -8.16
N ALA A 7 -26.12 -9.49 -9.25
CA ALA A 7 -27.30 -10.20 -9.74
C ALA A 7 -27.89 -11.10 -8.64
N ALA A 8 -29.23 -11.12 -8.51
CA ALA A 8 -29.93 -11.79 -7.39
C ALA A 8 -29.55 -13.26 -7.20
N GLY A 9 -29.25 -13.99 -8.28
CA GLY A 9 -28.80 -15.39 -8.23
C GLY A 9 -27.38 -15.60 -7.73
N PHE A 10 -26.59 -14.53 -7.57
CA PHE A 10 -25.22 -14.55 -7.05
C PHE A 10 -25.09 -13.94 -5.65
N LYS A 11 -26.19 -13.42 -5.09
CA LYS A 11 -26.21 -12.86 -3.75
C LYS A 11 -25.93 -13.96 -2.71
N GLY A 12 -24.83 -13.83 -1.97
CA GLY A 12 -24.39 -14.80 -0.95
C GLY A 12 -23.56 -15.97 -1.46
N LEU A 13 -23.26 -16.07 -2.77
CA LEU A 13 -22.34 -17.09 -3.30
C LEU A 13 -20.87 -16.71 -3.10
N LEU A 14 -20.56 -15.42 -3.15
CA LEU A 14 -19.24 -14.90 -2.80
C LEU A 14 -19.30 -14.42 -1.34
N PRO A 15 -18.26 -14.67 -0.52
CA PRO A 15 -18.19 -14.08 0.80
C PRO A 15 -18.31 -12.56 0.65
N GLU A 16 -19.38 -12.00 1.23
CA GLU A 16 -19.71 -10.57 1.14
C GLU A 16 -18.56 -9.71 1.68
N ASN A 17 -17.81 -10.28 2.62
CA ASN A 17 -16.57 -9.76 3.16
C ASN A 17 -15.52 -10.87 3.07
N ALA A 18 -14.72 -10.89 2.01
CA ALA A 18 -13.39 -11.46 2.14
C ALA A 18 -12.66 -10.54 3.13
N SER A 19 -12.65 -10.89 4.42
CA SER A 19 -11.76 -10.22 5.37
C SER A 19 -10.34 -10.51 4.89
N GLY A 20 -9.82 -9.61 4.05
CA GLY A 20 -8.42 -9.60 3.71
C GLY A 20 -7.59 -9.53 4.99
N VAL A 21 -6.36 -10.02 4.91
CA VAL A 21 -5.33 -9.94 5.95
C VAL A 21 -5.50 -8.65 6.76
N SER A 22 -6.00 -8.78 7.99
CA SER A 22 -6.32 -7.62 8.83
C SER A 22 -5.07 -7.19 9.56
N CYS A 23 -4.52 -6.05 9.17
CA CYS A 23 -3.47 -5.35 9.93
C CYS A 23 -3.94 -5.14 11.38
N THR A 24 -3.07 -5.40 12.35
CA THR A 24 -3.33 -5.11 13.76
C THR A 24 -2.79 -3.72 14.14
N ASP A 25 -3.23 -3.17 15.28
CA ASP A 25 -2.73 -1.88 15.76
C ASP A 25 -1.20 -1.89 15.94
N LYS A 26 -0.62 -3.03 16.32
CA LYS A 26 0.83 -3.20 16.46
C LYS A 26 1.52 -3.14 15.10
N ASP A 27 1.00 -3.86 14.11
CA ASP A 27 1.53 -3.83 12.74
C ASP A 27 1.48 -2.40 12.20
N ALA A 28 0.37 -1.69 12.43
CA ALA A 28 0.21 -0.30 12.05
C ALA A 28 1.27 0.60 12.69
N MET A 29 1.58 0.43 13.98
CA MET A 29 2.64 1.19 14.66
C MET A 29 4.03 0.90 14.07
N ILE A 30 4.34 -0.36 13.76
CA ILE A 30 5.62 -0.75 13.16
C ILE A 30 5.76 -0.12 11.78
N VAL A 31 4.74 -0.26 10.92
CA VAL A 31 4.74 0.30 9.57
C VAL A 31 4.83 1.84 9.62
N ASP A 32 4.09 2.50 10.52
CA ASP A 32 4.12 3.97 10.64
C ASP A 32 5.51 4.47 11.05
N ALA A 33 6.20 3.77 11.95
CA ALA A 33 7.59 4.09 12.29
C ALA A 33 8.53 3.96 11.07
N CYS A 34 8.33 2.95 10.23
CA CYS A 34 9.09 2.73 9.00
C CYS A 34 8.83 3.84 7.97
N VAL A 35 7.55 4.20 7.77
CA VAL A 35 7.13 5.31 6.91
C VAL A 35 7.67 6.65 7.41
N GLY A 36 7.68 6.87 8.72
CA GLY A 36 8.28 8.04 9.34
C GLY A 36 9.78 8.17 9.06
N ARG A 37 10.51 7.04 9.08
CA ARG A 37 11.93 7.00 8.67
C ARG A 37 12.11 7.23 7.18
N LEU A 38 11.24 6.67 6.33
CA LEU A 38 11.26 6.90 4.89
C LEU A 38 11.08 8.39 4.59
N LYS A 39 10.12 9.06 5.22
CA LYS A 39 9.88 10.50 5.09
C LYS A 39 11.12 11.33 5.40
N GLN A 40 11.90 10.96 6.43
CA GLN A 40 13.10 11.68 6.82
C GLN A 40 14.29 11.43 5.87
N LYS A 41 14.43 10.22 5.33
CA LYS A 41 15.61 9.82 4.53
C LYS A 41 15.40 9.98 3.02
N ARG A 42 14.17 9.81 2.56
CA ARG A 42 13.75 9.67 1.15
C ARG A 42 12.38 10.34 0.93
N PRO A 43 12.31 11.68 1.04
CA PRO A 43 11.04 12.42 1.00
C PRO A 43 10.32 12.30 -0.34
N ASP A 44 11.05 12.13 -1.45
CA ASP A 44 10.47 11.98 -2.79
C ASP A 44 9.73 10.64 -2.94
N GLU A 45 10.34 9.55 -2.47
CA GLU A 45 9.74 8.22 -2.41
C GLU A 45 8.55 8.18 -1.45
N TYR A 46 8.67 8.83 -0.28
CA TYR A 46 7.53 9.00 0.63
C TYR A 46 6.36 9.71 -0.06
N ALA A 47 6.60 10.79 -0.81
CA ALA A 47 5.55 11.49 -1.53
C ALA A 47 4.87 10.61 -2.59
N LEU A 48 5.61 9.72 -3.25
CA LEU A 48 5.04 8.74 -4.18
C LEU A 48 4.09 7.76 -3.48
N LEU A 49 4.48 7.24 -2.31
CA LEU A 49 3.62 6.36 -1.53
C LEU A 49 2.36 7.07 -1.05
N VAL A 50 2.48 8.30 -0.55
CA VAL A 50 1.32 9.11 -0.12
C VAL A 50 0.37 9.34 -1.29
N ASP A 51 0.88 9.75 -2.45
CA ASP A 51 0.03 10.01 -3.61
C ASP A 51 -0.68 8.72 -4.08
N HIS A 52 -0.05 7.56 -3.99
CA HIS A 52 -0.65 6.30 -4.45
C HIS A 52 -1.56 5.64 -3.41
N TYR A 53 -1.07 5.39 -2.20
CA TYR A 53 -1.79 4.63 -1.18
C TYR A 53 -2.80 5.45 -0.38
N ILE A 54 -2.61 6.76 -0.25
CA ILE A 54 -3.52 7.63 0.53
C ILE A 54 -4.46 8.42 -0.39
N LYS A 55 -3.96 8.93 -1.51
CA LYS A 55 -4.77 9.74 -2.45
C LYS A 55 -5.31 8.94 -3.64
N ASP A 56 -5.09 7.63 -3.66
CA ASP A 56 -5.56 6.71 -4.70
C ASP A 56 -5.15 7.13 -6.13
N ILE A 57 -3.97 7.75 -6.29
CA ILE A 57 -3.47 8.13 -7.61
C ILE A 57 -2.76 6.92 -8.22
N SER A 58 -3.24 6.45 -9.37
CA SER A 58 -2.60 5.33 -10.07
C SER A 58 -1.13 5.62 -10.42
N LYS A 59 -0.27 4.58 -10.35
CA LYS A 59 1.15 4.63 -10.77
C LYS A 59 1.32 5.20 -12.19
N ARG A 60 0.38 4.88 -13.10
CA ARG A 60 0.35 5.41 -14.47
C ARG A 60 0.06 6.92 -14.50
N ALA A 61 -0.86 7.41 -13.67
CA ALA A 61 -1.13 8.84 -13.55
C ALA A 61 0.07 9.59 -12.94
N LEU A 62 0.77 8.99 -11.97
CA LEU A 62 2.01 9.52 -11.42
C LEU A 62 3.11 9.62 -12.48
N GLY A 63 3.26 8.61 -13.34
CA GLY A 63 4.19 8.66 -14.48
C GLY A 63 3.93 9.87 -15.39
N ARG A 64 2.66 10.14 -15.73
CA ARG A 64 2.29 11.32 -16.52
C ARG A 64 2.57 12.63 -15.78
N LYS A 65 2.17 12.73 -14.50
CA LYS A 65 2.34 13.92 -13.65
C LYS A 65 3.81 14.29 -13.49
N LEU A 66 4.68 13.30 -13.29
CA LEU A 66 6.12 13.48 -13.07
C LEU A 66 6.94 13.43 -14.36
N LYS A 67 6.31 13.17 -15.52
CA LYS A 67 6.97 12.98 -16.82
C LYS A 67 8.05 11.89 -16.78
N LEU A 68 7.77 10.80 -16.06
CA LEU A 68 8.65 9.64 -15.93
C LEU A 68 8.07 8.44 -16.70
N SER A 69 8.95 7.58 -17.21
CA SER A 69 8.53 6.31 -17.79
C SER A 69 7.89 5.41 -16.74
N GLU A 70 7.01 4.51 -17.16
CA GLU A 70 6.39 3.54 -16.26
C GLU A 70 7.45 2.71 -15.51
N GLY A 71 8.52 2.31 -16.20
CA GLY A 71 9.64 1.59 -15.60
C GLY A 71 10.31 2.37 -14.46
N MET A 72 10.56 3.68 -14.66
CA MET A 72 11.12 4.52 -13.60
C MET A 72 10.18 4.66 -12.41
N ILE A 73 8.87 4.81 -12.64
CA ILE A 73 7.89 4.84 -11.55
C ILE A 73 7.92 3.53 -10.76
N ARG A 74 7.89 2.38 -11.45
CA ARG A 74 7.95 1.06 -10.79
C ARG A 74 9.22 0.88 -9.96
N ILE A 75 10.38 1.30 -10.48
CA ILE A 75 11.66 1.27 -9.73
C ILE A 75 11.58 2.13 -8.47
N LYS A 76 11.04 3.35 -8.57
CA LYS A 76 10.88 4.23 -7.40
C LYS A 76 9.93 3.64 -6.35
N PHE A 77 8.82 3.03 -6.77
CA PHE A 77 7.92 2.32 -5.85
C PHE A 77 8.62 1.14 -5.19
N GLN A 78 9.32 0.30 -5.97
CA GLN A 78 10.08 -0.82 -5.44
C GLN A 78 11.14 -0.37 -4.42
N MET A 79 11.82 0.75 -4.65
CA MET A 79 12.77 1.32 -3.69
C MET A 79 12.12 1.83 -2.41
N ALA A 80 10.90 2.36 -2.50
CA ALA A 80 10.13 2.89 -1.37
C ALA A 80 9.53 1.75 -0.53
N GLU A 81 8.82 0.84 -1.20
CA GLU A 81 8.21 -0.36 -0.62
C GLU A 81 9.31 -1.24 -0.01
N GLY A 82 10.41 -1.51 -0.74
CA GLY A 82 11.54 -2.28 -0.23
C GLY A 82 12.28 -1.62 0.94
N PHE A 83 12.23 -0.29 1.09
CA PHE A 83 12.73 0.36 2.30
C PHE A 83 11.83 0.08 3.50
N ILE A 84 10.50 0.12 3.31
CA ILE A 84 9.53 -0.17 4.36
C ILE A 84 9.65 -1.63 4.78
N ASP A 85 9.68 -2.58 3.84
CA ASP A 85 9.84 -4.02 4.12
C ASP A 85 11.19 -4.33 4.77
N GLY A 86 12.25 -3.61 4.39
CA GLY A 86 13.58 -3.78 4.96
C GLY A 86 13.70 -3.33 6.41
N CYS A 87 12.87 -2.37 6.86
CA CYS A 87 12.94 -1.85 8.23
C CYS A 87 12.65 -2.90 9.32
N PRO A 88 11.51 -3.63 9.31
CA PRO A 88 11.23 -4.68 10.28
C PRO A 88 12.20 -5.86 10.12
N ALA A 89 12.55 -6.24 8.88
CA ALA A 89 13.52 -7.30 8.62
C ALA A 89 14.91 -7.02 9.24
N MET A 90 15.39 -5.77 9.17
CA MET A 90 16.65 -5.36 9.81
C MET A 90 16.58 -5.38 11.34
N LEU A 91 15.39 -5.30 11.93
CA LEU A 91 15.15 -5.31 13.37
C LEU A 91 14.72 -6.70 13.90
N ASP A 92 14.65 -7.70 13.03
CA ASP A 92 14.11 -9.04 13.32
C ASP A 92 12.69 -9.00 13.91
N VAL A 93 11.90 -8.01 13.47
CA VAL A 93 10.50 -7.82 13.86
C VAL A 93 9.63 -8.48 12.81
N HIS A 94 8.75 -9.39 13.23
CA HIS A 94 7.75 -10.01 12.37
C HIS A 94 6.41 -9.30 12.54
N LEU A 95 5.71 -9.01 11.44
CA LEU A 95 4.36 -8.48 11.50
C LEU A 95 3.38 -9.62 11.77
N GLU A 96 2.32 -9.34 12.53
CA GLU A 96 1.29 -10.33 12.85
C GLU A 96 0.56 -10.78 11.57
N MET A 97 0.43 -9.87 10.59
CA MET A 97 -0.13 -10.14 9.26
C MET A 97 0.68 -11.11 8.36
N ASP A 98 1.93 -11.44 8.71
CA ASP A 98 2.77 -12.36 7.93
C ASP A 98 2.50 -13.86 8.25
N ASN A 99 1.59 -14.14 9.19
CA ASN A 99 1.24 -15.50 9.65
C ASN A 99 0.05 -16.12 8.92
#